data_AF-A0A853HBM8-F1
#
_entry.id   AF-A0A853HBM8-F1
#
_cell.length_a   1.000
_cell.length_b   1.000
_cell.length_c   1.000
_cell.angle_alpha   90.00
_cell.angle_beta   90.00
_cell.angle_gamma   90.00
#
_symmetry.space_group_name_H-M   'P 1'
#
loop_
_entity.id
_entity.type
_entity.pdbx_description
1 polymer ?
#
loop_
_entity_poly.entity_id
_entity_poly.type
_entity_poly.pdbx_seq_one_letter_code
_entity_poly.pdbx_strand_id
1 'polypeptide(L)'
;MNRQQKEQVLELLDAFDAINFNDKVAESFKDSEDISQINLGDINLNDYVTLVNKVRNHFRQEFDGLNYVTLPFSYNFSGEIGSGNLQSDLSNMNAYISSANYINSLSYVYRLANYQRVNGFWELNTRRAFKKTERKLQEEYELLEMKKSLIELRILELDGFVGKVADAEVRVNTFLEESQSQIKTYEALLQNLVSQNDSINNMFNSATGVVEKINSQLALAENKNSSIDKIFDDSEKALDAIKLNISQYKDEYGEISKKLNVLNSSFDEKLTFVADKESYFKERNDYLDALIGREVGASLFETFKQRKNELAPSVNFWKFAVPVLAISTVLWIFFLFHLSEGQAMDYKLIIINSIKALPAIGLLLFGIAQYSKERNFQEEYAFKSAVALTLKAYAEQLISEENKDALILSSVSSIYKSPIYHSKLKVEDGKSAINSVSDLLGKFKDINFTKK
;
A
#
# COMPACT_ATOMS: atom_id res chain seq x y z
N MET A 1 13.30 135.99 -39.55
CA MET A 1 12.26 135.22 -38.81
C MET A 1 11.88 135.94 -37.52
N ASN A 2 10.65 135.79 -37.00
CA ASN A 2 10.23 136.41 -35.73
C ASN A 2 10.59 135.53 -34.51
N ARG A 3 10.40 136.05 -33.28
CA ARG A 3 10.73 135.32 -32.04
C ARG A 3 9.93 134.02 -31.85
N GLN A 4 8.64 134.03 -32.17
CA GLN A 4 7.78 132.84 -32.06
C GLN A 4 8.23 131.72 -33.01
N GLN A 5 8.58 132.07 -34.24
CA GLN A 5 9.11 131.12 -35.22
C GLN A 5 10.50 130.58 -34.81
N LYS A 6 11.32 131.38 -34.11
CA LYS A 6 12.57 130.90 -33.49
C LYS A 6 12.30 129.84 -32.43
N GLU A 7 11.36 130.11 -31.52
CA GLU A 7 10.99 129.20 -30.44
C GLU A 7 10.47 127.87 -31.01
N GLN A 8 9.63 127.90 -32.06
CA GLN A 8 9.17 126.68 -32.77
C GLN A 8 10.30 125.83 -33.34
N VAL A 9 11.34 126.46 -33.92
CA VAL A 9 12.50 125.72 -34.45
C VAL A 9 13.31 125.11 -33.31
N LEU A 10 13.52 125.84 -32.21
CA LEU A 10 14.25 125.34 -31.05
C LEU A 10 13.54 124.17 -30.37
N GLU A 11 12.20 124.23 -30.21
CA GLU A 11 11.40 123.13 -29.68
C GLU A 11 11.53 121.86 -30.54
N LEU A 12 11.58 121.99 -31.87
CA LEU A 12 11.78 120.85 -32.76
C LEU A 12 13.21 120.28 -32.67
N LEU A 13 14.22 121.10 -32.38
CA LEU A 13 15.57 120.60 -32.11
C LEU A 13 15.66 119.91 -30.74
N ASP A 14 14.95 120.42 -29.72
CA ASP A 14 14.85 119.75 -28.41
C ASP A 14 14.14 118.39 -28.55
N ALA A 15 13.07 118.34 -29.34
CA ALA A 15 12.38 117.11 -29.67
C ALA A 15 13.29 116.12 -30.43
N PHE A 16 14.19 116.60 -31.29
CA PHE A 16 15.18 115.74 -31.94
C PHE A 16 16.17 115.14 -30.93
N ASP A 17 16.65 115.94 -29.98
CA ASP A 17 17.60 115.46 -28.98
C ASP A 17 17.00 114.37 -28.08
N ALA A 18 15.71 114.47 -27.76
CA ALA A 18 14.98 113.46 -26.99
C ALA A 18 14.80 112.12 -27.73
N ILE A 19 14.97 112.08 -29.06
CA ILE A 19 14.85 110.85 -29.85
C ILE A 19 16.04 109.90 -29.62
N ASN A 20 17.19 110.41 -29.12
CA ASN A 20 18.46 109.69 -29.05
C ASN A 20 18.80 109.05 -30.40
N PHE A 21 18.97 109.89 -31.42
CA PHE A 21 19.14 109.47 -32.82
C PHE A 21 20.17 108.36 -33.01
N ASN A 22 21.37 108.50 -32.41
CA ASN A 22 22.43 107.51 -32.54
C ASN A 22 22.02 106.12 -31.98
N ASP A 23 21.30 106.08 -30.86
CA ASP A 23 20.81 104.84 -30.25
C ASP A 23 19.73 104.18 -31.12
N LYS A 24 18.81 104.97 -31.68
CA LYS A 24 17.80 104.46 -32.61
C LYS A 24 18.40 103.87 -33.87
N VAL A 25 19.42 104.53 -34.42
CA VAL A 25 20.15 104.00 -35.59
C VAL A 25 20.86 102.70 -35.20
N ALA A 26 21.54 102.67 -34.05
CA ALA A 26 22.19 101.46 -33.55
C ALA A 26 21.21 100.29 -33.39
N GLU A 27 20.03 100.52 -32.80
CA GLU A 27 18.99 99.50 -32.65
C GLU A 27 18.46 98.99 -34.00
N SER A 28 18.25 99.91 -34.96
CA SER A 28 17.68 99.57 -36.27
C SER A 28 18.59 98.69 -37.13
N PHE A 29 19.90 98.76 -36.89
CA PHE A 29 20.91 98.04 -37.67
C PHE A 29 21.75 97.07 -36.83
N LYS A 30 21.25 96.65 -35.66
CA LYS A 30 21.97 95.78 -34.73
C LYS A 30 22.46 94.46 -35.35
N ASP A 31 21.64 93.91 -36.24
CA ASP A 31 21.86 92.64 -36.93
C ASP A 31 22.77 92.76 -38.17
N SER A 32 23.20 93.97 -38.53
CA SER A 32 24.04 94.18 -39.72
C SER A 32 25.52 93.89 -39.42
N GLU A 33 26.17 93.07 -40.24
CA GLU A 33 27.59 92.72 -40.06
C GLU A 33 28.52 93.93 -40.21
N ASP A 34 28.28 94.80 -41.20
CA ASP A 34 29.04 96.04 -41.42
C ASP A 34 28.13 97.22 -41.79
N ILE A 35 27.98 98.15 -40.85
CA ILE A 35 27.21 99.40 -41.00
C ILE A 35 27.77 100.29 -42.13
N SER A 36 29.05 100.14 -42.45
CA SER A 36 29.73 100.91 -43.50
C SER A 36 29.32 100.51 -44.90
N GLN A 37 28.62 99.37 -45.08
CA GLN A 37 28.10 98.93 -46.39
C GLN A 37 26.63 99.29 -46.61
N ILE A 38 25.97 99.88 -45.62
CA ILE A 38 24.53 100.18 -45.69
C ILE A 38 24.33 101.49 -46.42
N ASN A 39 23.58 101.46 -47.52
CA ASN A 39 23.21 102.64 -48.29
C ASN A 39 21.74 103.02 -48.04
N LEU A 40 21.51 104.30 -47.79
CA LEU A 40 20.20 104.93 -47.63
C LEU A 40 19.92 105.78 -48.88
N GLY A 41 19.40 105.14 -49.93
CA GLY A 41 19.30 105.78 -51.25
C GLY A 41 20.70 106.01 -51.83
N ASP A 42 21.05 107.27 -52.07
CA ASP A 42 22.31 107.66 -52.72
C ASP A 42 23.47 107.95 -51.73
N ILE A 43 23.24 107.80 -50.42
CA ILE A 43 24.24 108.11 -49.38
C ILE A 43 24.47 106.89 -48.47
N ASN A 44 25.70 106.73 -47.97
CA ASN A 44 26.01 105.71 -46.98
C ASN A 44 25.40 106.07 -45.61
N LEU A 45 25.08 105.06 -44.80
CA LEU A 45 24.54 105.26 -43.45
C LEU A 45 25.46 106.11 -42.56
N ASN A 46 26.78 105.92 -42.63
CA ASN A 46 27.73 106.74 -41.86
C ASN A 46 27.67 108.21 -42.27
N ASP A 47 27.59 108.47 -43.58
CA ASP A 47 27.50 109.82 -44.13
C ASP A 47 26.14 110.46 -43.81
N TYR A 48 25.06 109.66 -43.80
CA TYR A 48 23.74 110.10 -43.37
C TYR A 48 23.73 110.50 -41.90
N VAL A 49 24.23 109.65 -40.99
CA VAL A 49 24.32 109.95 -39.55
C VAL A 49 25.09 111.24 -39.33
N THR A 50 26.25 111.35 -39.99
CA THR A 50 27.09 112.55 -39.96
C THR A 50 26.34 113.78 -40.47
N LEU A 51 25.58 113.65 -41.57
CA LEU A 51 24.83 114.76 -42.16
C LEU A 51 23.69 115.24 -41.26
N VAL A 52 22.93 114.32 -40.68
CA VAL A 52 21.81 114.63 -39.76
C VAL A 52 22.32 115.37 -38.53
N ASN A 53 23.37 114.84 -37.87
CA ASN A 53 23.97 115.47 -36.70
C ASN A 53 24.57 116.84 -37.04
N LYS A 54 25.22 117.00 -38.20
CA LYS A 54 25.68 118.30 -38.69
C LYS A 54 24.54 119.29 -38.89
N VAL A 55 23.47 118.88 -39.55
CA VAL A 55 22.29 119.73 -39.76
C VAL A 55 21.74 120.19 -38.42
N ARG A 56 21.56 119.29 -37.45
CA ARG A 56 21.15 119.63 -36.09
C ARG A 56 22.11 120.61 -35.41
N ASN A 57 23.41 120.35 -35.45
CA ASN A 57 24.43 121.16 -34.78
C ASN A 57 24.52 122.57 -35.36
N HIS A 58 24.47 122.73 -36.68
CA HIS A 58 24.49 124.05 -37.31
C HIS A 58 23.22 124.87 -36.98
N PHE A 59 22.05 124.23 -36.92
CA PHE A 59 20.84 124.93 -36.49
C PHE A 59 20.96 125.44 -35.05
N ARG A 60 21.50 124.64 -34.13
CA ARG A 60 21.76 125.10 -32.74
C ARG A 60 22.69 126.31 -32.72
N GLN A 61 23.82 126.22 -33.42
CA GLN A 61 24.83 127.28 -33.44
C GLN A 61 24.30 128.62 -33.99
N GLU A 62 23.53 128.59 -35.08
CA GLU A 62 23.00 129.82 -35.70
C GLU A 62 21.85 130.45 -34.91
N PHE A 63 21.08 129.64 -34.18
CA PHE A 63 19.92 130.11 -33.44
C PHE A 63 20.25 130.59 -32.02
N ASP A 64 21.48 130.36 -31.54
CA ASP A 64 21.98 130.87 -30.25
C ASP A 64 22.33 132.38 -30.27
N GLY A 65 22.25 133.05 -31.42
CA GLY A 65 22.58 134.49 -31.59
C GLY A 65 21.43 135.37 -32.13
N LEU A 66 21.79 136.50 -32.74
CA LEU A 66 20.88 137.43 -33.45
C LEU A 66 20.66 137.06 -34.93
N ASN A 67 21.40 136.06 -35.45
CA ASN A 67 21.40 135.67 -36.86
C ASN A 67 20.03 135.19 -37.35
N TYR A 68 19.20 134.63 -36.47
CA TYR A 68 17.85 134.15 -36.81
C TYR A 68 16.93 135.24 -37.40
N VAL A 69 17.18 136.51 -37.11
CA VAL A 69 16.34 137.62 -37.59
C VAL A 69 16.37 137.71 -39.12
N THR A 70 17.53 137.47 -39.74
CA THR A 70 17.71 137.56 -41.20
C THR A 70 17.36 136.28 -41.94
N LEU A 71 17.03 135.21 -41.21
CA LEU A 71 16.72 133.92 -41.81
C LEU A 71 15.26 133.82 -42.28
N PRO A 72 15.00 133.27 -43.47
CA PRO A 72 13.64 133.03 -43.94
C PRO A 72 13.06 131.78 -43.24
N PHE A 73 11.83 131.88 -42.74
CA PHE A 73 11.14 130.73 -42.13
C PHE A 73 10.57 129.78 -43.19
N SER A 74 10.12 130.34 -44.32
CA SER A 74 9.66 129.61 -45.50
C SER A 74 10.60 129.89 -46.66
N TYR A 75 10.83 128.89 -47.50
CA TYR A 75 11.77 128.96 -48.61
C TYR A 75 11.23 128.21 -49.83
N ASN A 76 11.71 128.63 -51.00
CA ASN A 76 11.43 127.96 -52.26
C ASN A 76 12.74 127.78 -53.01
N PHE A 77 13.25 126.55 -53.02
CA PHE A 77 14.41 126.20 -53.82
C PHE A 77 13.90 125.67 -55.16
N SER A 78 14.13 126.43 -56.23
CA SER A 78 13.81 125.98 -57.59
C SER A 78 14.50 124.63 -57.88
N GLY A 79 13.80 123.70 -58.54
CA GLY A 79 14.34 122.38 -58.91
C GLY A 79 13.95 121.23 -57.96
N GLU A 80 14.79 120.20 -57.89
CA GLU A 80 14.50 118.91 -57.23
C GLU A 80 14.36 118.98 -55.70
N ILE A 81 14.85 120.05 -55.06
CA ILE A 81 14.81 120.22 -53.59
C ILE A 81 13.44 120.74 -53.12
N GLY A 82 12.75 121.49 -53.98
CA GLY A 82 11.38 121.98 -53.76
C GLY A 82 11.25 123.13 -52.76
N SER A 83 10.00 123.42 -52.39
CA SER A 83 9.64 124.44 -51.40
C SER A 83 9.27 123.82 -50.05
N GLY A 84 9.40 124.62 -48.99
CA GLY A 84 9.13 124.16 -47.63
C GLY A 84 9.20 125.28 -46.60
N ASN A 85 9.06 124.89 -45.34
CA ASN A 85 9.33 125.75 -44.20
C ASN A 85 10.04 124.95 -43.11
N LEU A 86 10.79 125.66 -42.26
CA LEU A 86 11.62 125.03 -41.23
C LEU A 86 10.81 124.16 -40.27
N GLN A 87 9.60 124.57 -39.89
CA GLN A 87 8.78 123.82 -38.95
C GLN A 87 8.34 122.48 -39.53
N SER A 88 7.78 122.47 -40.75
CA SER A 88 7.33 121.23 -41.38
C SER A 88 8.49 120.28 -41.67
N ASP A 89 9.61 120.80 -42.16
CA ASP A 89 10.73 119.95 -42.58
C ASP A 89 11.48 119.36 -41.37
N LEU A 90 11.67 120.12 -40.28
CA LEU A 90 12.22 119.58 -39.03
C LEU A 90 11.26 118.61 -38.34
N SER A 91 9.96 118.92 -38.32
CA SER A 91 8.95 118.01 -37.74
C SER A 91 8.87 116.68 -38.49
N ASN A 92 8.87 116.72 -39.83
CA ASN A 92 8.88 115.51 -40.65
C ASN A 92 10.18 114.74 -40.51
N MET A 93 11.34 115.42 -40.48
CA MET A 93 12.63 114.77 -40.20
C MET A 93 12.57 114.00 -38.88
N ASN A 94 12.11 114.63 -37.80
CA ASN A 94 11.99 113.99 -36.48
C ASN A 94 11.02 112.81 -36.51
N ALA A 95 9.88 112.92 -37.19
CA ALA A 95 8.88 111.86 -37.27
C ALA A 95 9.40 110.62 -38.04
N TYR A 96 10.07 110.83 -39.17
CA TYR A 96 10.66 109.75 -39.96
C TYR A 96 11.83 109.09 -39.24
N ILE A 97 12.67 109.86 -38.55
CA ILE A 97 13.76 109.32 -37.73
C ILE A 97 13.20 108.53 -36.53
N SER A 98 12.17 109.05 -35.86
CA SER A 98 11.53 108.36 -34.72
C SER A 98 10.95 107.00 -35.10
N SER A 99 10.44 106.89 -36.33
CA SER A 99 9.86 105.66 -36.90
C SER A 99 10.88 104.78 -37.63
N ALA A 100 12.18 105.07 -37.52
CA ALA A 100 13.27 104.34 -38.19
C ALA A 100 13.16 104.31 -39.72
N ASN A 101 12.45 105.27 -40.32
CA ASN A 101 12.34 105.41 -41.76
C ASN A 101 13.38 106.39 -42.31
N TYR A 102 14.64 105.97 -42.29
CA TYR A 102 15.78 106.82 -42.65
C TYR A 102 15.77 107.24 -44.12
N ILE A 103 15.27 106.40 -45.03
CA ILE A 103 15.17 106.70 -46.47
C ILE A 103 14.25 107.90 -46.71
N ASN A 104 13.04 107.91 -46.13
CA ASN A 104 12.11 109.02 -46.34
C ASN A 104 12.56 110.30 -45.63
N SER A 105 13.27 110.17 -44.50
CA SER A 105 13.86 111.33 -43.80
C SER A 105 14.89 112.07 -44.66
N LEU A 106 15.57 111.38 -45.58
CA LEU A 106 16.68 111.91 -46.36
C LEU A 106 16.28 113.14 -47.18
N SER A 107 15.07 113.11 -47.76
CA SER A 107 14.54 114.24 -48.53
C SER A 107 14.43 115.52 -47.71
N TYR A 108 13.99 115.42 -46.44
CA TYR A 108 13.91 116.54 -45.50
C TYR A 108 15.29 116.96 -45.02
N VAL A 109 16.18 116.01 -44.73
CA VAL A 109 17.57 116.30 -44.33
C VAL A 109 18.33 117.04 -45.43
N TYR A 110 18.18 116.64 -46.70
CA TYR A 110 18.78 117.32 -47.85
C TYR A 110 18.22 118.73 -48.04
N ARG A 111 16.90 118.91 -47.88
CA ARG A 111 16.27 120.22 -47.97
C ARG A 111 16.72 121.16 -46.87
N LEU A 112 16.81 120.66 -45.64
CA LEU A 112 17.34 121.41 -44.49
C LEU A 112 18.84 121.72 -44.67
N ALA A 113 19.65 120.76 -45.12
CA ALA A 113 21.06 121.00 -45.43
C ALA A 113 21.23 122.05 -46.54
N ASN A 114 20.40 122.02 -47.57
CA ASN A 114 20.41 123.03 -48.63
C ASN A 114 19.99 124.42 -48.12
N TYR A 115 18.96 124.47 -47.28
CA TYR A 115 18.57 125.70 -46.59
C TYR A 115 19.75 126.31 -45.83
N GLN A 116 20.45 125.50 -45.05
CA GLN A 116 21.61 125.94 -44.30
C GLN A 116 22.75 126.42 -45.23
N ARG A 117 22.96 125.76 -46.38
CA ARG A 117 24.00 126.16 -47.35
C ARG A 117 23.70 127.50 -48.00
N VAL A 118 22.46 127.69 -48.50
CA VAL A 118 22.03 128.96 -49.13
C VAL A 118 22.14 130.13 -48.15
N ASN A 119 21.85 129.89 -46.88
CA ASN A 119 21.93 130.91 -45.83
C ASN A 119 23.33 131.00 -45.18
N GLY A 120 24.34 130.31 -45.71
CA GLY A 120 25.73 130.48 -45.28
C GLY A 120 26.12 129.83 -43.95
N PHE A 121 25.30 128.93 -43.38
CA PHE A 121 25.59 128.28 -42.08
C PHE A 121 26.89 127.46 -42.14
N TRP A 122 27.15 126.90 -43.33
CA TRP A 122 28.34 126.10 -43.59
C TRP A 122 29.58 126.97 -43.84
N GLU A 123 29.43 128.29 -44.00
CA GLU A 123 30.53 129.25 -44.22
C GLU A 123 31.12 129.79 -42.91
N LEU A 124 30.36 129.81 -41.81
CA LEU A 124 30.89 130.17 -40.48
C LEU A 124 31.96 129.18 -40.00
N ASN A 125 31.87 127.92 -40.46
CA ASN A 125 32.87 126.88 -40.26
C ASN A 125 34.07 126.94 -41.23
N THR A 126 34.02 127.75 -42.30
CA THR A 126 35.16 127.95 -43.22
C THR A 126 35.90 129.27 -42.97
N ARG A 127 35.23 130.30 -42.43
CA ARG A 127 35.82 131.64 -42.19
C ARG A 127 36.54 131.79 -40.85
N ARG A 128 36.24 130.96 -39.84
CA ARG A 128 37.14 130.73 -38.71
C ARG A 128 38.02 129.55 -39.08
N ALA A 129 39.34 129.66 -38.90
CA ALA A 129 40.28 128.56 -39.03
C ALA A 129 40.08 127.52 -37.91
N PHE A 130 38.85 127.02 -37.73
CA PHE A 130 38.61 125.75 -37.08
C PHE A 130 39.31 124.71 -37.95
N LYS A 131 40.46 124.25 -37.43
CA LYS A 131 41.38 123.34 -38.10
C LYS A 131 40.56 122.17 -38.64
N LYS A 132 40.72 121.81 -39.91
CA LYS A 132 40.14 120.61 -40.56
C LYS A 132 40.10 119.36 -39.65
N THR A 133 41.06 119.25 -38.74
CA THR A 133 41.16 118.27 -37.66
C THR A 133 39.98 118.23 -36.69
N GLU A 134 39.47 119.37 -36.22
CA GLU A 134 38.39 119.44 -35.22
C GLU A 134 37.04 119.00 -35.80
N ARG A 135 36.79 119.35 -37.08
CA ARG A 135 35.62 118.84 -37.80
C ARG A 135 35.66 117.33 -38.00
N LYS A 136 36.83 116.81 -38.40
CA LYS A 136 37.02 115.37 -38.56
C LYS A 136 36.85 114.64 -37.22
N LEU A 137 37.33 115.23 -36.13
CA LEU A 137 37.20 114.69 -34.78
C LEU A 137 35.73 114.59 -34.33
N GLN A 138 34.91 115.60 -34.65
CA GLN A 138 33.48 115.56 -34.32
C GLN A 138 32.72 114.48 -35.11
N GLU A 139 33.01 114.34 -36.40
CA GLU A 139 32.44 113.27 -37.24
C GLU A 139 32.83 111.88 -36.71
N GLU A 140 34.12 111.70 -36.37
CA GLU A 140 34.61 110.46 -35.77
C GLU A 140 33.97 110.20 -34.39
N TYR A 141 33.68 111.23 -33.59
CA TYR A 141 33.01 111.09 -32.29
C TYR A 141 31.55 110.65 -32.41
N GLU A 142 30.78 111.23 -33.35
CA GLU A 142 29.38 110.86 -33.58
C GLU A 142 29.24 109.41 -34.06
N LEU A 143 30.15 108.99 -34.95
CA LEU A 143 30.22 107.59 -35.38
C LEU A 143 30.66 106.66 -34.26
N LEU A 144 31.57 107.11 -33.39
CA LEU A 144 32.02 106.34 -32.24
C LEU A 144 30.88 106.10 -31.25
N GLU A 145 30.04 107.11 -30.96
CA GLU A 145 28.93 106.95 -30.04
C GLU A 145 27.88 105.97 -30.57
N MET A 146 27.50 106.07 -31.86
CA MET A 146 26.59 105.10 -32.48
C MET A 146 27.16 103.66 -32.42
N LYS A 147 28.45 103.49 -32.73
CA LYS A 147 29.11 102.18 -32.65
C LYS A 147 29.20 101.64 -31.23
N LYS A 148 29.36 102.51 -30.23
CA LYS A 148 29.35 102.13 -28.81
C LYS A 148 27.97 101.59 -28.41
N SER A 149 26.89 102.30 -28.75
CA SER A 149 25.51 101.84 -28.49
C SER A 149 25.23 100.49 -29.15
N LEU A 150 25.73 100.27 -30.38
CA LEU A 150 25.64 98.98 -31.06
C LEU A 150 26.34 97.85 -30.28
N ILE A 151 27.55 98.11 -29.78
CA ILE A 151 28.32 97.11 -29.01
C ILE A 151 27.59 96.76 -27.71
N GLU A 152 27.05 97.74 -27.01
CA GLU A 152 26.29 97.53 -25.77
C GLU A 152 25.06 96.64 -26.01
N LEU A 153 24.30 96.87 -27.09
CA LEU A 153 23.17 96.03 -27.48
C LEU A 153 23.60 94.58 -27.76
N ARG A 154 24.71 94.40 -28.48
CA ARG A 154 25.24 93.05 -28.78
C ARG A 154 25.71 92.32 -27.52
N ILE A 155 26.29 93.02 -26.54
CA ILE A 155 26.67 92.43 -25.26
C ILE A 155 25.44 91.90 -24.52
N LEU A 156 24.35 92.68 -24.48
CA LEU A 156 23.10 92.25 -23.83
C LEU A 156 22.49 91.01 -24.50
N GLU A 157 22.54 90.91 -25.83
CA GLU A 157 22.08 89.71 -26.54
C GLU A 157 22.95 88.48 -26.26
N LEU A 158 24.28 88.66 -26.19
CA LEU A 158 25.21 87.61 -25.81
C LEU A 158 24.95 87.11 -24.38
N ASP A 159 24.75 88.00 -23.42
CA ASP A 159 24.40 87.63 -22.04
C ASP A 159 23.08 86.83 -22.00
N GLY A 160 22.09 87.25 -22.79
CA GLY A 160 20.84 86.50 -22.95
C GLY A 160 21.04 85.10 -23.53
N PHE A 161 21.95 84.95 -24.50
CA PHE A 161 22.29 83.64 -25.07
C PHE A 161 23.02 82.76 -24.06
N VAL A 162 23.98 83.30 -23.31
CA VAL A 162 24.69 82.58 -22.23
C VAL A 162 23.71 82.07 -21.17
N GLY A 163 22.73 82.88 -20.77
CA GLY A 163 21.67 82.45 -19.86
C GLY A 163 20.86 81.26 -20.40
N LYS A 164 20.44 81.31 -21.67
CA LYS A 164 19.72 80.20 -22.32
C LYS A 164 20.55 78.92 -22.39
N VAL A 165 21.87 79.04 -22.62
CA VAL A 165 22.79 77.89 -22.65
C VAL A 165 22.92 77.29 -21.25
N ALA A 166 23.10 78.11 -20.21
CA ALA A 166 23.15 77.64 -18.82
C ALA A 166 21.85 76.92 -18.42
N ASP A 167 20.69 77.46 -18.78
CA ASP A 167 19.41 76.81 -18.52
C ASP A 167 19.27 75.47 -19.27
N ALA A 168 19.82 75.38 -20.49
CA ALA A 168 19.83 74.13 -21.25
C ALA A 168 20.75 73.08 -20.61
N GLU A 169 21.92 73.49 -20.12
CA GLU A 169 22.85 72.62 -19.39
C GLU A 169 22.19 72.03 -18.14
N VAL A 170 21.51 72.86 -17.34
CA VAL A 170 20.76 72.39 -16.15
C VAL A 170 19.71 71.36 -16.55
N ARG A 171 18.89 71.64 -17.57
CA ARG A 171 17.85 70.70 -18.03
C ARG A 171 18.43 69.37 -18.48
N VAL A 172 19.55 69.38 -19.22
CA VAL A 172 20.22 68.16 -19.69
C VAL A 172 20.75 67.36 -18.51
N ASN A 173 21.40 68.01 -17.54
CA ASN A 173 21.94 67.33 -16.37
C ASN A 173 20.84 66.68 -15.52
N THR A 174 19.73 67.40 -15.26
CA THR A 174 18.56 66.82 -14.56
C THR A 174 18.00 65.61 -15.30
N PHE A 175 17.84 65.71 -16.62
CA PHE A 175 17.35 64.59 -17.43
C PHE A 175 18.29 63.37 -17.37
N LEU A 176 19.61 63.59 -17.37
CA LEU A 176 20.59 62.52 -17.27
C LEU A 176 20.54 61.83 -15.89
N GLU A 177 20.44 62.59 -14.81
CA GLU A 177 20.31 62.05 -13.45
C GLU A 177 19.03 61.21 -13.29
N GLU A 178 17.90 61.73 -13.79
CA GLU A 178 16.62 61.01 -13.79
C GLU A 178 16.71 59.72 -14.61
N SER A 179 17.27 59.78 -15.82
CA SER A 179 17.45 58.61 -16.69
C SER A 179 18.34 57.56 -16.04
N GLN A 180 19.43 57.96 -15.39
CA GLN A 180 20.33 57.04 -14.69
C GLN A 180 19.64 56.38 -13.49
N SER A 181 18.82 57.11 -12.75
CA SER A 181 18.00 56.57 -11.65
C SER A 181 16.98 55.55 -12.15
N GLN A 182 16.32 55.83 -13.27
CA GLN A 182 15.37 54.91 -13.90
C GLN A 182 16.07 53.62 -14.36
N ILE A 183 17.23 53.73 -15.00
CA ILE A 183 18.03 52.55 -15.42
C ILE A 183 18.36 51.65 -14.24
N LYS A 184 18.84 52.20 -13.12
CA LYS A 184 19.14 51.41 -11.90
C LYS A 184 17.90 50.69 -11.37
N THR A 185 16.73 51.33 -11.47
CA THR A 185 15.46 50.74 -11.04
C THR A 185 15.06 49.58 -11.96
N TYR A 186 15.22 49.74 -13.28
CA TYR A 186 14.97 48.67 -14.24
C TYR A 186 15.94 47.49 -14.08
N GLU A 187 17.21 47.74 -13.79
CA GLU A 187 18.19 46.70 -13.49
C GLU A 187 17.78 45.88 -12.25
N ALA A 188 17.34 46.56 -11.18
CA ALA A 188 16.86 45.90 -9.97
C ALA A 188 15.59 45.06 -10.24
N LEU A 189 14.65 45.57 -11.02
CA LEU A 189 13.45 44.83 -11.44
C LEU A 189 13.80 43.61 -12.30
N LEU A 190 14.76 43.74 -13.22
CA LEU A 190 15.24 42.63 -14.05
C LEU A 190 15.86 41.52 -13.19
N GLN A 191 16.71 41.89 -12.23
CA GLN A 191 17.29 40.92 -11.29
C GLN A 191 16.21 40.21 -10.47
N ASN A 192 15.18 40.95 -10.03
CA ASN A 192 14.04 40.36 -9.33
C ASN A 192 13.29 39.35 -10.21
N LEU A 193 13.02 39.69 -11.47
CA LEU A 193 12.38 38.80 -12.44
C LEU A 193 13.19 37.51 -12.68
N VAL A 194 14.51 37.61 -12.80
CA VAL A 194 15.39 36.44 -12.94
C VAL A 194 15.27 35.52 -11.72
N SER A 195 15.33 36.08 -10.51
CA SER A 195 15.18 35.31 -9.27
C SER A 195 13.80 34.66 -9.11
N GLN A 196 12.73 35.36 -9.53
CA GLN A 196 11.38 34.80 -9.56
C GLN A 196 11.28 33.64 -10.56
N ASN A 197 11.89 33.77 -11.74
CA ASN A 197 11.91 32.71 -12.75
C ASN A 197 12.62 31.44 -12.24
N ASP A 198 13.74 31.59 -11.55
CA ASP A 198 14.43 30.46 -10.90
C ASP A 198 13.54 29.78 -9.84
N SER A 199 12.81 30.59 -9.06
CA SER A 199 11.86 30.08 -8.06
C SER A 199 10.71 29.31 -8.71
N ILE A 200 10.16 29.82 -9.82
CA ILE A 200 9.11 29.15 -10.60
C ILE A 200 9.62 27.81 -11.15
N ASN A 201 10.84 27.78 -11.71
CA ASN A 201 11.44 26.55 -12.22
C ASN A 201 11.63 25.50 -11.11
N ASN A 202 12.08 25.92 -9.93
CA ASN A 202 12.21 25.04 -8.78
C ASN A 202 10.87 24.49 -8.31
N MET A 203 9.81 25.32 -8.29
CA MET A 203 8.46 24.88 -7.98
C MET A 203 7.92 23.91 -9.05
N PHE A 204 8.16 24.17 -10.32
CA PHE A 204 7.76 23.29 -11.42
C PHE A 204 8.41 21.91 -11.33
N ASN A 205 9.72 21.86 -11.07
CA ASN A 205 10.46 20.61 -10.86
C ASN A 205 9.92 19.84 -9.64
N SER A 206 9.65 20.55 -8.55
CA SER A 206 9.06 19.96 -7.33
C SER A 206 7.66 19.40 -7.60
N ALA A 207 6.82 20.14 -8.33
CA ALA A 207 5.48 19.71 -8.71
C ALA A 207 5.53 18.48 -9.63
N THR A 208 6.46 18.46 -10.60
CA THR A 208 6.69 17.29 -11.46
C THR A 208 7.04 16.06 -10.64
N GLY A 209 7.97 16.18 -9.68
CA GLY A 209 8.31 15.07 -8.78
C GLY A 209 7.15 14.63 -7.88
N VAL A 210 6.26 15.54 -7.48
CA VAL A 210 5.03 15.19 -6.76
C VAL A 210 4.05 14.44 -7.66
N VAL A 211 3.88 14.85 -8.92
CA VAL A 211 3.02 14.17 -9.89
C VAL A 211 3.52 12.74 -10.14
N GLU A 212 4.82 12.54 -10.29
CA GLU A 212 5.42 11.21 -10.42
C GLU A 212 5.12 10.32 -9.19
N LYS A 213 5.25 10.88 -7.98
CA LYS A 213 4.89 10.17 -6.74
C LYS A 213 3.39 9.82 -6.71
N ILE A 214 2.51 10.75 -7.08
CA ILE A 214 1.06 10.50 -7.14
C ILE A 214 0.76 9.35 -8.10
N ASN A 215 1.34 9.37 -9.31
CA ASN A 215 1.14 8.31 -10.30
C ASN A 215 1.64 6.95 -9.80
N SER A 216 2.79 6.93 -9.11
CA SER A 216 3.31 5.69 -8.51
C SER A 216 2.38 5.13 -7.41
N GLN A 217 1.81 6.01 -6.57
CA GLN A 217 0.86 5.61 -5.54
C GLN A 217 -0.48 5.16 -6.12
N LEU A 218 -0.94 5.80 -7.18
CA LEU A 218 -2.14 5.40 -7.90
C LEU A 218 -1.98 3.99 -8.49
N ALA A 219 -0.87 3.72 -9.18
CA ALA A 219 -0.59 2.38 -9.72
C ALA A 219 -0.52 1.31 -8.63
N LEU A 220 0.05 1.63 -7.47
CA LEU A 220 0.05 0.73 -6.30
C LEU A 220 -1.36 0.50 -5.75
N ALA A 221 -2.20 1.53 -5.70
CA ALA A 221 -3.58 1.42 -5.25
C ALA A 221 -4.42 0.56 -6.21
N GLU A 222 -4.27 0.75 -7.52
CA GLU A 222 -4.93 -0.08 -8.55
C GLU A 222 -4.54 -1.55 -8.45
N ASN A 223 -3.24 -1.84 -8.25
CA ASN A 223 -2.77 -3.21 -8.07
C ASN A 223 -3.35 -3.87 -6.80
N LYS A 224 -3.41 -3.12 -5.70
CA LYS A 224 -4.05 -3.58 -4.46
C LYS A 224 -5.54 -3.84 -4.63
N ASN A 225 -6.26 -2.96 -5.34
CA ASN A 225 -7.67 -3.18 -5.64
C ASN A 225 -7.88 -4.46 -6.45
N SER A 226 -7.10 -4.68 -7.51
CA SER A 226 -7.16 -5.93 -8.27
C SER A 226 -6.85 -7.17 -7.40
N SER A 227 -5.94 -7.05 -6.43
CA SER A 227 -5.65 -8.13 -5.48
C SER A 227 -6.81 -8.38 -4.52
N ILE A 228 -7.48 -7.33 -4.06
CA ILE A 228 -8.69 -7.43 -3.22
C ILE A 228 -9.82 -8.11 -3.98
N ASP A 229 -10.04 -7.73 -5.24
CA ASP A 229 -11.08 -8.35 -6.09
C ASP A 229 -10.85 -9.85 -6.26
N LYS A 230 -9.59 -10.28 -6.46
CA LYS A 230 -9.23 -11.70 -6.51
C LYS A 230 -9.50 -12.43 -5.20
N ILE A 231 -9.12 -11.84 -4.07
CA ILE A 231 -9.39 -12.42 -2.75
C ILE A 231 -10.90 -12.55 -2.52
N PHE A 232 -11.69 -11.57 -2.96
CA PHE A 232 -13.13 -11.61 -2.85
C PHE A 232 -13.73 -12.76 -3.68
N ASP A 233 -13.33 -12.89 -4.95
CA ASP A 233 -13.75 -13.99 -5.83
C ASP A 233 -13.35 -15.38 -5.29
N ASP A 234 -12.12 -15.51 -4.79
CA ASP A 234 -11.63 -16.75 -4.17
C ASP A 234 -12.43 -17.08 -2.89
N SER A 235 -12.75 -16.06 -2.08
CA SER A 235 -13.56 -16.22 -0.87
C SER A 235 -15.01 -16.62 -1.20
N GLU A 236 -15.60 -16.07 -2.26
CA GLU A 236 -16.94 -16.42 -2.71
C GLU A 236 -17.00 -17.90 -3.16
N LYS A 237 -16.01 -18.33 -3.96
CA LYS A 237 -15.86 -19.75 -4.35
C LYS A 237 -15.69 -20.68 -3.16
N ALA A 238 -14.88 -20.30 -2.17
CA ALA A 238 -14.69 -21.09 -0.96
C ALA A 238 -15.98 -21.21 -0.15
N LEU A 239 -16.76 -20.12 -0.03
CA LEU A 239 -18.06 -20.13 0.63
C LEU A 239 -19.06 -21.05 -0.08
N ASP A 240 -19.10 -21.04 -1.42
CA ASP A 240 -19.97 -21.92 -2.18
C ASP A 240 -19.57 -23.39 -2.04
N ALA A 241 -18.27 -23.71 -2.02
CA ALA A 241 -17.79 -25.05 -1.73
C ALA A 241 -18.19 -25.52 -0.31
N ILE A 242 -18.10 -24.64 0.69
CA ILE A 242 -18.56 -24.94 2.06
C ILE A 242 -20.06 -25.21 2.08
N LYS A 243 -20.88 -24.39 1.41
CA LYS A 243 -22.34 -24.62 1.33
C LYS A 243 -22.65 -25.98 0.70
N LEU A 244 -21.93 -26.35 -0.36
CA LEU A 244 -22.11 -27.62 -1.05
C LEU A 244 -21.75 -28.81 -0.13
N ASN A 245 -20.61 -28.74 0.56
CA ASN A 245 -20.19 -29.74 1.54
C ASN A 245 -21.19 -29.87 2.70
N ILE A 246 -21.71 -28.75 3.22
CA ILE A 246 -22.73 -28.76 4.28
C ILE A 246 -24.00 -29.47 3.79
N SER A 247 -24.42 -29.22 2.56
CA SER A 247 -25.58 -29.92 1.97
C SER A 247 -25.33 -31.42 1.87
N GLN A 248 -24.15 -31.83 1.38
CA GLN A 248 -23.77 -33.24 1.29
C GLN A 248 -23.75 -33.92 2.65
N TYR A 249 -23.12 -33.31 3.66
CA TYR A 249 -23.11 -33.86 5.02
C TYR A 249 -24.51 -33.96 5.62
N LYS A 250 -25.39 -32.99 5.34
CA LYS A 250 -26.79 -33.05 5.77
C LYS A 250 -27.50 -34.26 5.16
N ASP A 251 -27.29 -34.53 3.89
CA ASP A 251 -27.88 -35.68 3.18
C ASP A 251 -27.31 -37.00 3.71
N GLU A 252 -25.99 -37.11 3.87
CA GLU A 252 -25.33 -38.28 4.46
C GLU A 252 -25.83 -38.56 5.88
N TYR A 253 -25.96 -37.53 6.71
CA TYR A 253 -26.49 -37.67 8.08
C TYR A 253 -27.95 -38.14 8.06
N GLY A 254 -28.75 -37.66 7.12
CA GLY A 254 -30.12 -38.14 6.90
C GLY A 254 -30.18 -39.63 6.54
N GLU A 255 -29.30 -40.08 5.66
CA GLU A 255 -29.20 -41.50 5.27
C GLU A 255 -28.67 -42.39 6.41
N ILE A 256 -27.67 -41.93 7.16
CA ILE A 256 -27.19 -42.63 8.36
C ILE A 256 -28.31 -42.73 9.39
N SER A 257 -29.05 -41.66 9.64
CA SER A 257 -30.19 -41.66 10.58
C SER A 257 -31.25 -42.68 10.17
N LYS A 258 -31.61 -42.78 8.88
CA LYS A 258 -32.52 -43.81 8.38
C LYS A 258 -31.98 -45.22 8.61
N LYS A 259 -30.71 -45.48 8.28
CA LYS A 259 -30.07 -46.79 8.50
C LYS A 259 -30.06 -47.17 9.97
N LEU A 260 -29.77 -46.23 10.86
CA LEU A 260 -29.74 -46.44 12.31
C LEU A 260 -31.15 -46.78 12.82
N ASN A 261 -32.18 -46.09 12.36
CA ASN A 261 -33.57 -46.43 12.69
C ASN A 261 -33.94 -47.84 12.22
N VAL A 262 -33.59 -48.23 10.99
CA VAL A 262 -33.84 -49.59 10.48
C VAL A 262 -33.08 -50.63 11.31
N LEU A 263 -31.83 -50.36 11.64
CA LEU A 263 -31.01 -51.25 12.45
C LEU A 263 -31.57 -51.42 13.86
N ASN A 264 -32.00 -50.33 14.51
CA ASN A 264 -32.65 -50.38 15.82
C ASN A 264 -33.93 -51.21 15.77
N SER A 265 -34.81 -50.98 14.78
CA SER A 265 -36.01 -51.80 14.63
C SER A 265 -35.70 -53.28 14.43
N SER A 266 -34.69 -53.61 13.61
CA SER A 266 -34.25 -54.99 13.42
C SER A 266 -33.62 -55.59 14.68
N PHE A 267 -32.88 -54.80 15.44
CA PHE A 267 -32.30 -55.21 16.71
C PHE A 267 -33.38 -55.50 17.74
N ASP A 268 -34.38 -54.62 17.87
CA ASP A 268 -35.54 -54.82 18.75
C ASP A 268 -36.32 -56.08 18.36
N GLU A 269 -36.55 -56.32 17.06
CA GLU A 269 -37.21 -57.53 16.58
C GLU A 269 -36.42 -58.80 16.96
N LYS A 270 -35.10 -58.81 16.73
CA LYS A 270 -34.23 -59.93 17.11
C LYS A 270 -34.16 -60.11 18.62
N LEU A 271 -34.11 -59.03 19.38
CA LEU A 271 -34.09 -59.07 20.84
C LEU A 271 -35.39 -59.69 21.37
N THR A 272 -36.53 -59.27 20.83
CA THR A 272 -37.85 -59.83 21.18
C THR A 272 -37.91 -61.31 20.85
N PHE A 273 -37.46 -61.71 19.65
CA PHE A 273 -37.38 -63.11 19.25
C PHE A 273 -36.51 -63.95 20.21
N VAL A 274 -35.34 -63.44 20.61
CA VAL A 274 -34.46 -64.15 21.55
C VAL A 274 -35.07 -64.22 22.94
N ALA A 275 -35.65 -63.13 23.44
CA ALA A 275 -36.32 -63.09 24.74
C ALA A 275 -37.48 -64.10 24.81
N ASP A 276 -38.29 -64.20 23.74
CA ASP A 276 -39.37 -65.19 23.65
C ASP A 276 -38.85 -66.63 23.66
N LYS A 277 -37.64 -66.87 23.15
CA LYS A 277 -37.00 -68.20 23.13
C LYS A 277 -36.23 -68.52 24.40
N GLU A 278 -35.81 -67.53 25.18
CA GLU A 278 -35.09 -67.74 26.44
C GLU A 278 -35.91 -68.62 27.40
N SER A 279 -37.20 -68.31 27.58
CA SER A 279 -38.10 -69.13 28.41
C SER A 279 -38.24 -70.56 27.89
N TYR A 280 -38.35 -70.73 26.57
CA TYR A 280 -38.48 -72.05 25.94
C TYR A 280 -37.19 -72.89 26.11
N PHE A 281 -36.02 -72.28 25.94
CA PHE A 281 -34.73 -72.96 26.11
C PHE A 281 -34.47 -73.33 27.57
N LYS A 282 -34.81 -72.44 28.51
CA LYS A 282 -34.67 -72.71 29.94
C LYS A 282 -35.52 -73.90 30.36
N GLU A 283 -36.79 -73.94 29.93
CA GLU A 283 -37.69 -75.08 30.18
C GLU A 283 -37.14 -76.39 29.58
N ARG A 284 -36.51 -76.34 28.40
CA ARG A 284 -35.99 -77.54 27.74
C ARG A 284 -34.67 -78.04 28.31
N ASN A 285 -33.79 -77.15 28.76
CA ASN A 285 -32.58 -77.54 29.48
C ASN A 285 -32.93 -78.19 30.81
N ASP A 286 -33.84 -77.60 31.60
CA ASP A 286 -34.30 -78.19 32.86
C ASP A 286 -34.93 -79.59 32.63
N TYR A 287 -35.68 -79.77 31.55
CA TYR A 287 -36.26 -81.06 31.16
C TYR A 287 -35.20 -82.10 30.72
N LEU A 288 -34.18 -81.68 29.96
CA LEU A 288 -33.08 -82.54 29.53
C LEU A 288 -32.17 -82.96 30.69
N ASP A 289 -31.82 -82.03 31.58
CA ASP A 289 -31.06 -82.33 32.80
C ASP A 289 -31.81 -83.31 33.72
N ALA A 290 -33.13 -83.15 33.84
CA ALA A 290 -33.98 -84.06 34.60
C ALA A 290 -34.05 -85.48 33.98
N LEU A 291 -34.01 -85.61 32.65
CA LEU A 291 -34.01 -86.91 31.96
C LEU A 291 -32.64 -87.60 32.00
N ILE A 292 -31.56 -86.88 31.65
CA ILE A 292 -30.20 -87.43 31.59
C ILE A 292 -29.69 -87.81 32.99
N GLY A 293 -29.92 -86.94 33.99
CA GLY A 293 -29.50 -87.19 35.37
C GLY A 293 -30.24 -88.34 36.06
N ARG A 294 -31.46 -88.67 35.60
CA ARG A 294 -32.34 -89.69 36.18
C ARG A 294 -32.22 -91.05 35.49
N GLU A 295 -32.11 -91.13 34.17
CA GLU A 295 -32.20 -92.41 33.45
C GLU A 295 -30.86 -93.16 33.30
N VAL A 296 -29.74 -92.45 33.11
CA VAL A 296 -28.47 -93.11 32.75
C VAL A 296 -27.78 -93.70 33.98
N GLY A 297 -27.67 -92.95 35.09
CA GLY A 297 -26.95 -93.43 36.29
C GLY A 297 -27.71 -94.49 37.11
N ALA A 298 -29.04 -94.36 37.22
CA ALA A 298 -29.85 -95.24 38.05
C ALA A 298 -30.17 -96.58 37.37
N SER A 299 -30.52 -96.57 36.07
CA SER A 299 -30.89 -97.81 35.37
C SER A 299 -29.69 -98.73 35.11
N LEU A 300 -28.50 -98.18 34.82
CA LEU A 300 -27.27 -98.97 34.66
C LEU A 300 -26.84 -99.63 35.98
N PHE A 301 -26.92 -98.91 37.09
CA PHE A 301 -26.64 -99.46 38.42
C PHE A 301 -27.60 -100.60 38.78
N GLU A 302 -28.91 -100.40 38.58
CA GLU A 302 -29.91 -101.45 38.83
C GLU A 302 -29.68 -102.68 37.94
N THR A 303 -29.39 -102.49 36.65
CA THR A 303 -29.20 -103.62 35.72
C THR A 303 -27.99 -104.48 36.11
N PHE A 304 -26.85 -103.88 36.49
CA PHE A 304 -25.68 -104.65 36.93
C PHE A 304 -25.87 -105.26 38.32
N LYS A 305 -26.58 -104.58 39.23
CA LYS A 305 -26.93 -105.10 40.55
C LYS A 305 -27.90 -106.29 40.45
N GLN A 306 -28.88 -106.21 39.55
CA GLN A 306 -29.81 -107.30 39.27
C GLN A 306 -29.06 -108.53 38.73
N ARG A 307 -28.17 -108.37 37.74
CA ARG A 307 -27.36 -109.48 37.23
C ARG A 307 -26.43 -110.10 38.28
N LYS A 308 -25.81 -109.29 39.15
CA LYS A 308 -25.05 -109.80 40.30
C LYS A 308 -25.92 -110.65 41.23
N ASN A 309 -27.14 -110.21 41.49
CA ASN A 309 -28.08 -110.92 42.36
C ASN A 309 -28.63 -112.18 41.71
N GLU A 310 -28.85 -112.21 40.39
CA GLU A 310 -29.25 -113.41 39.64
C GLU A 310 -28.17 -114.51 39.68
N LEU A 311 -26.89 -114.12 39.73
CA LEU A 311 -25.77 -115.07 39.83
C LEU A 311 -25.51 -115.54 41.28
N ALA A 312 -26.03 -114.85 42.29
CA ALA A 312 -25.78 -115.18 43.70
C ALA A 312 -26.34 -116.56 44.15
N PRO A 313 -27.55 -117.00 43.73
CA PRO A 313 -28.06 -118.34 44.04
C PRO A 313 -27.16 -119.44 43.50
N SER A 314 -26.64 -119.29 42.28
CA SER A 314 -25.79 -120.28 41.62
C SER A 314 -24.42 -120.38 42.31
N VAL A 315 -23.79 -119.23 42.60
CA VAL A 315 -22.53 -119.19 43.37
C VAL A 315 -22.70 -119.78 44.76
N ASN A 316 -23.80 -119.46 45.45
CA ASN A 316 -24.08 -120.02 46.78
C ASN A 316 -24.36 -121.53 46.72
N PHE A 317 -25.05 -122.01 45.68
CA PHE A 317 -25.25 -123.44 45.46
C PHE A 317 -23.89 -124.15 45.36
N TRP A 318 -22.98 -123.67 44.50
CA TRP A 318 -21.66 -124.27 44.36
C TRP A 318 -20.76 -124.09 45.59
N LYS A 319 -20.89 -122.98 46.33
CA LYS A 319 -20.17 -122.74 47.59
C LYS A 319 -20.41 -123.84 48.61
N PHE A 320 -21.65 -124.32 48.72
CA PHE A 320 -22.02 -125.40 49.63
C PHE A 320 -21.89 -126.78 48.97
N ALA A 321 -22.12 -126.90 47.67
CA ALA A 321 -22.00 -128.17 46.95
C ALA A 321 -20.55 -128.68 46.93
N VAL A 322 -19.54 -127.81 46.78
CA VAL A 322 -18.12 -128.24 46.71
C VAL A 322 -17.66 -128.94 48.00
N PRO A 323 -17.86 -128.38 49.23
CA PRO A 323 -17.55 -129.09 50.47
C PRO A 323 -18.35 -130.39 50.65
N VAL A 324 -19.63 -130.40 50.28
CA VAL A 324 -20.47 -131.61 50.38
C VAL A 324 -19.97 -132.69 49.43
N LEU A 325 -19.63 -132.33 48.18
CA LEU A 325 -19.03 -133.25 47.21
C LEU A 325 -17.68 -133.77 47.68
N ALA A 326 -16.87 -132.93 48.35
CA ALA A 326 -15.60 -133.34 48.96
C ALA A 326 -15.78 -134.36 50.09
N ILE A 327 -16.71 -134.10 51.01
CA ILE A 327 -17.02 -135.06 52.09
C ILE A 327 -17.61 -136.35 51.50
N SER A 328 -18.53 -136.22 50.54
CA SER A 328 -19.15 -137.36 49.86
C SER A 328 -18.13 -138.20 49.08
N THR A 329 -17.13 -137.59 48.43
CA THR A 329 -16.05 -138.33 47.75
C THR A 329 -15.19 -139.07 48.75
N VAL A 330 -14.81 -138.44 49.85
CA VAL A 330 -14.01 -139.07 50.91
C VAL A 330 -14.77 -140.25 51.54
N LEU A 331 -16.05 -140.06 51.88
CA LEU A 331 -16.91 -141.12 52.42
C LEU A 331 -17.12 -142.24 51.41
N TRP A 332 -17.31 -141.92 50.12
CA TRP A 332 -17.48 -142.92 49.07
C TRP A 332 -16.24 -143.77 48.87
N ILE A 333 -15.06 -143.13 48.87
CA ILE A 333 -13.77 -143.82 48.84
C ILE A 333 -13.67 -144.72 50.07
N PHE A 334 -13.92 -144.20 51.28
CA PHE A 334 -13.87 -144.99 52.51
C PHE A 334 -14.82 -146.20 52.48
N PHE A 335 -16.07 -146.00 52.06
CA PHE A 335 -17.08 -147.06 51.97
C PHE A 335 -16.68 -148.16 50.97
N LEU A 336 -16.13 -147.79 49.81
CA LEU A 336 -15.65 -148.76 48.82
C LEU A 336 -14.54 -149.67 49.36
N PHE A 337 -13.67 -149.14 50.22
CA PHE A 337 -12.55 -149.91 50.78
C PHE A 337 -12.94 -150.69 52.04
N HIS A 338 -13.78 -150.14 52.92
CA HIS A 338 -14.20 -150.82 54.16
C HIS A 338 -15.16 -151.99 53.91
N LEU A 339 -16.10 -151.89 52.95
CA LEU A 339 -17.06 -152.96 52.66
C LEU A 339 -16.39 -154.25 52.12
N SER A 340 -15.12 -154.19 51.73
CA SER A 340 -14.36 -155.32 51.20
C SER A 340 -13.50 -156.06 52.24
N GLU A 341 -13.54 -155.67 53.53
CA GLU A 341 -12.71 -156.27 54.60
C GLU A 341 -12.99 -157.77 54.86
N GLY A 342 -14.11 -158.32 54.39
CA GLY A 342 -14.44 -159.74 54.55
C GLY A 342 -13.98 -160.68 53.42
N GLN A 343 -13.32 -160.17 52.38
CA GLN A 343 -12.92 -160.94 51.20
C GLN A 343 -11.38 -160.93 51.08
N ALA A 344 -10.77 -162.10 50.86
CA ALA A 344 -9.30 -162.23 50.74
C ALA A 344 -8.74 -161.23 49.72
N MET A 345 -7.70 -160.50 50.11
CA MET A 345 -7.18 -159.33 49.40
C MET A 345 -6.54 -159.71 48.05
N ASP A 346 -7.33 -159.61 46.98
CA ASP A 346 -6.91 -159.77 45.58
C ASP A 346 -6.55 -158.40 44.99
N TYR A 347 -5.41 -158.29 44.28
CA TYR A 347 -4.96 -157.04 43.63
C TYR A 347 -5.99 -156.47 42.65
N LYS A 348 -6.86 -157.34 42.10
CA LYS A 348 -7.98 -156.94 41.25
C LYS A 348 -8.98 -156.04 41.97
N LEU A 349 -9.19 -156.23 43.27
CA LEU A 349 -10.14 -155.40 44.05
C LEU A 349 -9.68 -153.94 44.17
N ILE A 350 -8.37 -153.69 44.37
CA ILE A 350 -7.84 -152.32 44.52
C ILE A 350 -8.01 -151.52 43.23
N ILE A 351 -7.72 -152.13 42.07
CA ILE A 351 -7.84 -151.47 40.76
C ILE A 351 -9.30 -151.18 40.44
N ILE A 352 -10.18 -152.16 40.66
CA ILE A 352 -11.62 -152.00 40.40
C ILE A 352 -12.21 -150.91 41.29
N ASN A 353 -11.87 -150.86 42.58
CA ASN A 353 -12.35 -149.83 43.49
C ASN A 353 -11.77 -148.44 43.17
N SER A 354 -10.53 -148.35 42.68
CA SER A 354 -9.92 -147.08 42.24
C SER A 354 -10.58 -146.52 40.98
N ILE A 355 -10.91 -147.37 40.00
CA ILE A 355 -11.64 -146.94 38.81
C ILE A 355 -13.06 -146.49 39.18
N LYS A 356 -13.72 -147.18 40.12
CA LYS A 356 -15.03 -146.78 40.64
C LYS A 356 -15.01 -145.45 41.42
N ALA A 357 -13.85 -145.02 41.92
CA ALA A 357 -13.69 -143.73 42.60
C ALA A 357 -13.49 -142.54 41.64
N LEU A 358 -13.01 -142.76 40.41
CA LEU A 358 -12.74 -141.70 39.44
C LEU A 358 -13.94 -140.80 39.10
N PRO A 359 -15.17 -141.32 38.88
CA PRO A 359 -16.33 -140.48 38.61
C PRO A 359 -16.62 -139.49 39.74
N ALA A 360 -16.42 -139.91 40.99
CA ALA A 360 -16.65 -139.07 42.15
C ALA A 360 -15.61 -137.92 42.23
N ILE A 361 -14.33 -138.22 41.95
CA ILE A 361 -13.26 -137.22 41.88
C ILE A 361 -13.49 -136.23 40.72
N GLY A 362 -13.95 -136.72 39.56
CA GLY A 362 -14.30 -135.89 38.42
C GLY A 362 -15.42 -134.90 38.72
N LEU A 363 -16.48 -135.35 39.41
CA LEU A 363 -17.58 -134.48 39.86
C LEU A 363 -17.12 -133.39 40.84
N LEU A 364 -16.18 -133.72 41.73
CA LEU A 364 -15.59 -132.74 42.64
C LEU A 364 -14.81 -131.66 41.88
N LEU A 365 -13.92 -132.05 40.96
CA LEU A 365 -13.14 -131.10 40.17
C LEU A 365 -14.03 -130.21 39.29
N PHE A 366 -15.09 -130.79 38.71
CA PHE A 366 -16.09 -130.04 37.97
C PHE A 366 -16.81 -129.00 38.86
N GLY A 367 -17.20 -129.39 40.07
CA GLY A 367 -17.82 -128.48 41.04
C GLY A 367 -16.91 -127.31 41.43
N ILE A 368 -15.61 -127.56 41.65
CA ILE A 368 -14.62 -126.51 41.94
C ILE A 368 -14.49 -125.55 40.74
N ALA A 369 -14.42 -126.08 39.52
CA ALA A 369 -14.30 -125.25 38.32
C ALA A 369 -15.52 -124.35 38.10
N GLN A 370 -16.74 -124.86 38.34
CA GLN A 370 -17.94 -124.05 38.22
C GLN A 370 -18.08 -122.99 39.31
N TYR A 371 -17.74 -123.33 40.55
CA TYR A 371 -17.69 -122.34 41.63
C TYR A 371 -16.77 -121.16 41.29
N SER A 372 -15.56 -121.46 40.79
CA SER A 372 -14.59 -120.44 40.42
C SER A 372 -15.08 -119.54 39.27
N LYS A 373 -15.66 -120.14 38.22
CA LYS A 373 -16.20 -119.40 37.08
C LYS A 373 -17.33 -118.46 37.48
N GLU A 374 -18.31 -118.95 38.25
CA GLU A 374 -19.46 -118.15 38.64
C GLU A 374 -19.08 -117.06 39.64
N ARG A 375 -18.13 -117.33 40.54
CA ARG A 375 -17.63 -116.34 41.49
C ARG A 375 -16.92 -115.18 40.81
N ASN A 376 -16.10 -115.47 39.79
CA ASN A 376 -15.40 -114.43 39.03
C ASN A 376 -16.38 -113.48 38.32
N PHE A 377 -17.46 -114.01 37.74
CA PHE A 377 -18.52 -113.16 37.16
C PHE A 377 -19.22 -112.30 38.21
N GLN A 378 -19.51 -112.85 39.39
CA GLN A 378 -20.13 -112.09 40.47
C GLN A 378 -19.27 -110.90 40.91
N GLU A 379 -17.95 -111.08 41.01
CA GLU A 379 -17.01 -110.04 41.39
C GLU A 379 -16.86 -108.96 40.31
N GLU A 380 -16.82 -109.34 39.04
CA GLU A 380 -16.74 -108.39 37.92
C GLU A 380 -18.02 -107.53 37.81
N TYR A 381 -19.21 -108.12 37.94
CA TYR A 381 -20.46 -107.34 37.95
C TYR A 381 -20.60 -106.47 39.20
N ALA A 382 -20.06 -106.89 40.35
CA ALA A 382 -20.02 -106.06 41.55
C ALA A 382 -19.10 -104.84 41.35
N PHE A 383 -17.95 -105.02 40.70
CA PHE A 383 -17.05 -103.93 40.35
C PHE A 383 -17.71 -102.95 39.36
N LYS A 384 -18.33 -103.46 38.29
CA LYS A 384 -19.04 -102.62 37.30
C LYS A 384 -20.19 -101.83 37.94
N SER A 385 -20.95 -102.43 38.86
CA SER A 385 -22.00 -101.75 39.62
C SER A 385 -21.44 -100.64 40.53
N ALA A 386 -20.32 -100.88 41.23
CA ALA A 386 -19.70 -99.87 42.08
C ALA A 386 -19.12 -98.69 41.27
N VAL A 387 -18.46 -98.97 40.14
CA VAL A 387 -17.92 -97.94 39.24
C VAL A 387 -19.02 -97.07 38.62
N ALA A 388 -20.16 -97.66 38.24
CA ALA A 388 -21.30 -96.90 37.72
C ALA A 388 -21.86 -95.90 38.75
N LEU A 389 -21.83 -96.25 40.05
CA LEU A 389 -22.29 -95.36 41.12
C LEU A 389 -21.31 -94.21 41.39
N THR A 390 -20.00 -94.47 41.35
CA THR A 390 -18.98 -93.44 41.58
C THR A 390 -18.78 -92.51 40.39
N LEU A 391 -19.04 -92.97 39.16
CA LEU A 391 -18.94 -92.15 37.96
C LEU A 391 -19.84 -90.91 38.02
N LYS A 392 -21.06 -91.04 38.55
CA LYS A 392 -21.98 -89.90 38.73
C LYS A 392 -21.40 -88.86 39.69
N ALA A 393 -20.85 -89.30 40.82
CA ALA A 393 -20.26 -88.40 41.82
C ALA A 393 -19.02 -87.67 41.29
N TYR A 394 -18.17 -88.32 40.49
CA TYR A 394 -17.01 -87.67 39.85
C TYR A 394 -17.40 -86.70 38.74
N ALA A 395 -18.43 -87.02 37.94
CA ALA A 395 -18.93 -86.13 36.89
C ALA A 395 -19.56 -84.84 37.45
N GLU A 396 -20.16 -84.90 38.64
CA GLU A 396 -20.83 -83.77 39.29
C GLU A 396 -19.84 -82.78 39.95
N GLN A 397 -18.59 -83.19 40.17
CA GLN A 397 -17.52 -82.34 40.74
C GLN A 397 -16.73 -81.56 39.67
N LEU A 398 -16.99 -81.79 38.38
CA LEU A 398 -16.36 -81.08 37.26
C LEU A 398 -17.14 -79.80 36.92
N ILE A 399 -16.43 -78.67 36.80
CA ILE A 399 -17.01 -77.33 36.59
C ILE A 399 -17.37 -77.08 35.11
N SER A 400 -16.70 -77.73 34.15
CA SER A 400 -16.94 -77.52 32.72
C SER A 400 -17.72 -78.66 32.07
N GLU A 401 -18.81 -78.31 31.38
CA GLU A 401 -19.76 -79.24 30.74
C GLU A 401 -19.10 -80.15 29.69
N GLU A 402 -18.17 -79.63 28.90
CA GLU A 402 -17.47 -80.39 27.84
C GLU A 402 -16.57 -81.52 28.39
N ASN A 403 -15.96 -81.31 29.56
CA ASN A 403 -15.12 -82.33 30.22
C ASN A 403 -15.96 -83.37 30.97
N LYS A 404 -17.15 -82.99 31.42
CA LYS A 404 -18.13 -83.86 32.06
C LYS A 404 -18.66 -84.90 31.08
N ASP A 405 -19.03 -84.47 29.87
CA ASP A 405 -19.57 -85.35 28.84
C ASP A 405 -18.51 -86.31 28.27
N ALA A 406 -17.27 -85.84 28.10
CA ALA A 406 -16.15 -86.69 27.66
C ALA A 406 -15.82 -87.81 28.68
N LEU A 407 -15.88 -87.50 29.98
CA LEU A 407 -15.65 -88.47 31.06
C LEU A 407 -16.79 -89.50 31.13
N ILE A 408 -18.04 -89.06 31.01
CA ILE A 408 -19.21 -89.95 30.98
C ILE A 408 -19.12 -90.89 29.78
N LEU A 409 -18.84 -90.38 28.58
CA LEU A 409 -18.86 -91.16 27.35
C LEU A 409 -17.73 -92.21 27.28
N SER A 410 -16.52 -91.86 27.72
CA SER A 410 -15.38 -92.79 27.81
C SER A 410 -15.61 -93.89 28.85
N SER A 411 -16.20 -93.54 30.00
CA SER A 411 -16.46 -94.48 31.09
C SER A 411 -17.59 -95.46 30.75
N VAL A 412 -18.64 -94.98 30.08
CA VAL A 412 -19.72 -95.83 29.56
C VAL A 412 -19.18 -96.82 28.53
N SER A 413 -18.33 -96.38 27.59
CA SER A 413 -17.72 -97.27 26.58
C SER A 413 -16.89 -98.41 27.20
N SER A 414 -16.21 -98.16 28.33
CA SER A 414 -15.44 -99.19 29.05
C SER A 414 -16.34 -100.22 29.76
N ILE A 415 -17.47 -99.78 30.33
CA ILE A 415 -18.44 -100.64 31.03
C ILE A 415 -19.11 -101.65 30.08
N TYR A 416 -19.27 -101.30 28.80
CA TYR A 416 -19.90 -102.14 27.77
C TYR A 416 -18.99 -103.18 27.08
N LYS A 417 -17.70 -103.31 27.46
CA LYS A 417 -16.82 -104.38 26.91
C LYS A 417 -17.20 -105.77 27.43
N SER A 418 -17.28 -106.75 26.51
CA SER A 418 -17.82 -108.11 26.72
C SER A 418 -16.98 -108.98 27.68
N PRO A 419 -17.60 -109.86 28.50
CA PRO A 419 -16.93 -110.61 29.59
C PRO A 419 -15.98 -111.75 29.17
N ILE A 420 -15.72 -111.97 27.88
CA ILE A 420 -15.18 -113.26 27.39
C ILE A 420 -13.66 -113.26 27.12
N TYR A 421 -12.95 -112.14 27.20
CA TYR A 421 -11.52 -112.10 26.85
C TYR A 421 -10.59 -111.77 28.00
N HIS A 422 -10.48 -112.67 28.99
CA HIS A 422 -9.25 -112.81 29.78
C HIS A 422 -9.01 -114.28 30.15
N SER A 423 -8.57 -115.09 29.19
CA SER A 423 -7.92 -116.37 29.49
C SER A 423 -6.49 -116.38 28.96
N LYS A 424 -5.54 -116.27 29.89
CA LYS A 424 -4.10 -116.57 29.78
C LYS A 424 -3.28 -115.74 28.80
N LEU A 425 -2.76 -114.61 29.28
CA LEU A 425 -1.37 -114.23 29.03
C LEU A 425 -0.71 -113.93 30.38
N LYS A 426 0.40 -114.61 30.63
CA LYS A 426 1.25 -114.46 31.82
C LYS A 426 1.85 -113.06 31.84
N VAL A 427 1.93 -112.52 33.06
CA VAL A 427 2.91 -111.55 33.57
C VAL A 427 4.01 -111.15 32.58
N GLU A 428 3.90 -109.94 32.04
CA GLU A 428 5.05 -109.05 31.83
C GLU A 428 4.57 -107.63 32.12
N ASP A 429 4.73 -107.26 33.38
CA ASP A 429 4.42 -105.96 33.95
C ASP A 429 5.47 -104.91 33.55
N GLY A 430 5.05 -103.64 33.54
CA GLY A 430 5.89 -102.63 34.17
C GLY A 430 6.60 -101.59 33.31
N LYS A 431 6.18 -101.29 32.06
CA LYS A 431 6.74 -100.13 31.31
C LYS A 431 5.76 -99.13 30.70
N SER A 432 4.45 -99.37 30.73
CA SER A 432 3.48 -98.44 30.12
C SER A 432 2.86 -97.45 31.12
N ALA A 433 2.60 -97.86 32.36
CA ALA A 433 1.93 -97.01 33.36
C ALA A 433 2.83 -95.87 33.91
N ILE A 434 4.15 -96.08 33.99
CA ILE A 434 5.08 -95.06 34.53
C ILE A 434 5.31 -93.92 33.51
N ASN A 435 5.26 -94.21 32.21
CA ASN A 435 5.42 -93.18 31.16
C ASN A 435 4.19 -92.27 31.07
N SER A 436 2.98 -92.80 31.27
CA SER A 436 1.74 -92.01 31.27
C SER A 436 1.61 -91.07 32.47
N VAL A 437 2.16 -91.47 33.63
CA VAL A 437 2.16 -90.64 34.84
C VAL A 437 3.27 -89.58 34.79
N SER A 438 4.43 -89.88 34.18
CA SER A 438 5.51 -88.91 33.94
C SER A 438 5.12 -87.80 32.96
N ASP A 439 4.38 -88.13 31.89
CA ASP A 439 3.88 -87.15 30.90
C ASP A 439 2.81 -86.22 31.48
N LEU A 440 1.98 -86.71 32.41
CA LEU A 440 1.00 -85.89 33.11
C LEU A 440 1.66 -84.95 34.13
N LEU A 441 2.69 -85.40 34.86
CA LEU A 441 3.44 -84.57 35.80
C LEU A 441 4.30 -83.49 35.13
N GLY A 442 4.81 -83.74 33.92
CA GLY A 442 5.52 -82.74 33.11
C GLY A 442 4.63 -81.56 32.70
N LYS A 443 3.38 -81.84 32.29
CA LYS A 443 2.43 -80.81 31.84
C LYS A 443 1.86 -79.95 32.97
N PHE A 444 1.92 -80.39 34.22
CA PHE A 444 1.50 -79.58 35.38
C PHE A 444 2.56 -78.56 35.83
N LYS A 445 3.82 -78.70 35.43
CA LYS A 445 4.91 -77.80 35.86
C LYS A 445 5.08 -76.55 35.00
N ASP A 446 4.57 -76.56 33.76
CA ASP A 446 4.73 -75.48 32.78
C ASP A 446 3.60 -74.41 32.82
N ILE A 447 2.68 -74.45 33.79
CA ILE A 447 1.52 -73.51 33.86
C ILE A 447 1.74 -72.37 34.88
N ASN A 448 2.93 -72.23 35.47
CA ASN A 448 3.28 -71.03 36.24
C ASN A 448 4.29 -70.19 35.48
N PHE A 449 3.81 -69.15 34.79
CA PHE A 449 4.36 -67.80 34.65
C PHE A 449 3.83 -67.16 33.35
N THR A 450 2.87 -66.23 33.48
CA THR A 450 2.76 -65.03 32.63
C THR A 450 1.68 -64.12 33.21
N LYS A 451 2.08 -63.30 34.20
CA LYS A 451 1.35 -62.07 34.54
C LYS A 451 1.62 -61.05 33.44
N LYS A 452 0.57 -60.43 32.91
CA LYS A 452 0.62 -59.06 32.41
C LYS A 452 -0.50 -58.29 33.07
#